data_AF-A0A2Z3H8S1-F1
#
_entry.id   AF-A0A2Z3H8S1-F1
#
_cell.length_a   1.000
_cell.length_b   1.000
_cell.length_c   1.000
_cell.angle_alpha   90.00
_cell.angle_beta   90.00
_cell.angle_gamma   90.00
#
_symmetry.space_group_name_H-M   'P 1'
#
loop_
_entity.id
_entity.type
_entity.pdbx_description
1 polymer ?
#
loop_
_entity_poly.entity_id
_entity_poly.type
_entity_poly.pdbx_seq_one_letter_code
_entity_poly.pdbx_strand_id
1 'polypeptide(L)'
;MSAFALYTNTVTFGGPIATKEFLMASGAISQPTSGTDLTVTDTFTWTGGTLNSASTESTVYLNGAVGTISSAGTLTLGSALVVNNGATLASDASLNFSHGSPVTVDNATMTISAVPMGGIVWSGPAGSYDDGKAKVELKTNGTITIGTNVQFDAKNRTFLNNGGNLNIEDGAFASFGANLAPANPTAPKKIDIVQNSGTITISGANGTLKSKYGSMKVNGGNLVVDVVGANSSTGKVDAQLTIAGGTVKMLGGYGTLKVTKDLYWIGGTFLCGLNVGNQVADKIRADEKFYIGGNVTISIYIPNWNTLPLGVTFTARVLEAGGGFKPVVANEDIDITLALPPGGPGLKLQGSTLVMDGTEVYDLVPA
;
A
#
# COMPACT_ATOMS: atom_id res chain seq x y z
N MET A 1 -25.16 4.15 -36.53
CA MET A 1 -23.98 3.27 -36.38
C MET A 1 -22.93 3.75 -37.38
N SER A 2 -22.09 4.71 -37.00
CA SER A 2 -20.94 5.10 -37.82
C SER A 2 -19.79 4.16 -37.46
N ALA A 3 -19.45 3.26 -38.38
CA ALA A 3 -18.24 2.44 -38.27
C ALA A 3 -17.03 3.37 -38.39
N PHE A 4 -16.46 3.79 -37.27
CA PHE A 4 -15.10 4.30 -37.26
C PHE A 4 -14.20 3.13 -37.67
N ALA A 5 -13.68 3.15 -38.90
CA ALA A 5 -12.66 2.20 -39.30
C ALA A 5 -11.48 2.31 -38.33
N LEU A 6 -11.06 1.19 -37.75
CA LEU A 6 -9.91 1.11 -36.84
C LEU A 6 -8.67 1.66 -37.56
N TYR A 7 -8.20 2.82 -37.13
CA TYR A 7 -6.95 3.39 -37.63
C TYR A 7 -5.77 2.61 -37.02
N THR A 8 -4.99 1.93 -37.85
CA THR A 8 -3.90 1.05 -37.39
C THR A 8 -2.50 1.66 -37.57
N ASN A 9 -2.39 2.83 -38.21
CA ASN A 9 -1.11 3.48 -38.47
C ASN A 9 -0.60 4.22 -37.22
N THR A 10 0.61 4.77 -37.33
CA THR A 10 1.21 5.63 -36.31
C THR A 10 0.87 7.10 -36.54
N VAL A 11 0.39 7.79 -35.51
CA VAL A 11 0.30 9.26 -35.47
C VAL A 11 1.49 9.79 -34.67
N THR A 12 2.25 10.73 -35.22
CA THR A 12 3.38 11.35 -34.51
C THR A 12 3.01 12.74 -34.04
N PHE A 13 3.20 13.02 -32.75
CA PHE A 13 3.00 14.35 -32.22
C PHE A 13 4.19 15.24 -32.56
N GLY A 14 3.93 16.37 -33.20
CA GLY A 14 4.94 17.39 -33.49
C GLY A 14 5.19 18.36 -32.32
N GLY A 15 4.43 18.23 -31.23
CA GLY A 15 4.45 19.10 -30.06
C GLY A 15 3.43 18.62 -29.02
N PRO A 16 3.23 19.37 -27.92
CA PRO A 16 2.24 19.01 -26.92
C PRO A 16 0.83 19.13 -27.51
N ILE A 17 -0.05 18.19 -27.15
CA ILE A 17 -1.45 18.18 -27.54
C ILE A 17 -2.32 18.29 -26.29
N ALA A 18 -3.22 19.27 -26.29
CA ALA A 18 -4.30 19.35 -25.30
C ALA A 18 -5.64 19.14 -26.00
N THR A 19 -6.45 18.24 -25.48
CA THR A 19 -7.78 17.95 -26.01
C THR A 19 -8.80 17.79 -24.87
N LYS A 20 -10.08 17.93 -25.20
CA LYS A 20 -11.17 17.57 -24.29
C LYS A 20 -11.37 16.07 -24.29
N GLU A 21 -11.57 15.52 -25.48
CA GLU A 21 -11.85 14.12 -25.69
C GLU A 21 -10.68 13.43 -26.38
N PHE A 22 -10.37 12.23 -25.92
CA PHE A 22 -9.39 11.36 -26.54
C PHE A 22 -9.90 9.92 -26.56
N LEU A 23 -9.96 9.33 -27.75
CA LEU A 23 -10.34 7.94 -27.95
C LEU A 23 -9.21 7.23 -28.70
N MET A 24 -8.70 6.15 -28.13
CA MET A 24 -7.74 5.27 -28.80
C MET A 24 -8.23 3.83 -28.73
N ALA A 25 -8.57 3.30 -29.91
CA ALA A 25 -9.03 1.92 -30.06
C ALA A 25 -7.97 1.01 -30.68
N SER A 26 -7.04 1.55 -31.47
CA SER A 26 -5.98 0.81 -32.16
C SER A 26 -4.86 1.75 -32.63
N GLY A 27 -3.84 1.18 -33.26
CA GLY A 27 -2.73 1.91 -33.86
C GLY A 27 -1.67 2.32 -32.83
N ALA A 28 -0.86 3.32 -33.19
CA ALA A 28 0.18 3.84 -32.32
C ALA A 28 0.19 5.38 -32.31
N ILE A 29 0.52 5.96 -31.17
CA ILE A 29 0.91 7.37 -31.08
C ILE A 29 2.40 7.40 -30.76
N SER A 30 3.17 8.14 -31.55
CA SER A 30 4.59 8.39 -31.31
C SER A 30 4.77 9.77 -30.67
N GLN A 31 5.47 9.79 -29.53
CA GLN A 31 5.88 10.99 -28.79
C GLN A 31 7.41 11.06 -28.83
N PRO A 32 8.01 11.41 -30.00
CA PRO A 32 9.40 11.10 -30.30
C PRO A 32 10.40 11.91 -29.47
N THR A 33 9.98 13.04 -28.92
CA THR A 33 10.82 13.96 -28.14
C THR A 33 10.13 14.35 -26.84
N SER A 34 10.90 14.76 -25.83
CA SER A 34 10.33 15.41 -24.65
C SER A 34 9.50 16.64 -25.05
N GLY A 35 8.45 16.94 -24.28
CA GLY A 35 7.52 18.03 -24.56
C GLY A 35 6.43 17.72 -25.59
N THR A 36 6.31 16.47 -26.05
CA THR A 36 5.19 16.01 -26.89
C THR A 36 4.03 15.45 -26.06
N ASP A 37 3.78 16.03 -24.89
CA ASP A 37 2.81 15.52 -23.91
C ASP A 37 1.37 15.49 -24.45
N LEU A 38 0.56 14.56 -23.94
CA LEU A 38 -0.88 14.49 -24.17
C LEU A 38 -1.60 14.97 -22.91
N THR A 39 -2.44 16.00 -23.01
CA THR A 39 -3.33 16.43 -21.93
C THR A 39 -4.78 16.21 -22.35
N VAL A 40 -5.54 15.49 -21.54
CA VAL A 40 -6.97 15.25 -21.74
C VAL A 40 -7.73 15.86 -20.57
N THR A 41 -8.78 16.61 -20.86
CA THR A 41 -9.48 17.45 -19.87
C THR A 41 -10.94 17.10 -19.63
N ASP A 42 -11.52 16.19 -20.43
CA ASP A 42 -12.92 15.80 -20.29
C ASP A 42 -13.07 14.27 -20.31
N THR A 43 -12.93 13.63 -21.47
CA THR A 43 -13.12 12.18 -21.61
C THR A 43 -11.88 11.52 -22.21
N PHE A 44 -11.36 10.50 -21.52
CA PHE A 44 -10.29 9.63 -22.02
C PHE A 44 -10.81 8.21 -22.15
N THR A 45 -10.83 7.65 -23.35
CA THR A 45 -11.23 6.26 -23.58
C THR A 45 -10.14 5.51 -24.30
N TRP A 46 -9.72 4.41 -23.69
CA TRP A 46 -8.69 3.54 -24.26
C TRP A 46 -9.20 2.11 -24.35
N THR A 47 -9.26 1.58 -25.57
CA THR A 47 -9.66 0.19 -25.81
C THR A 47 -8.58 -0.62 -26.53
N GLY A 48 -7.46 0.00 -26.94
CA GLY A 48 -6.35 -0.70 -27.58
C GLY A 48 -5.31 0.23 -28.21
N GLY A 49 -4.20 -0.34 -28.69
CA GLY A 49 -3.08 0.38 -29.31
C GLY A 49 -1.90 0.66 -28.37
N THR A 50 -0.92 1.43 -28.85
CA THR A 50 0.28 1.83 -28.10
C THR A 50 0.42 3.34 -28.05
N LEU A 51 0.55 3.92 -26.85
CA LEU A 51 0.95 5.33 -26.69
C LEU A 51 2.43 5.38 -26.35
N ASN A 52 3.18 6.04 -27.21
CA ASN A 52 4.62 6.20 -27.16
C ASN A 52 5.37 4.86 -27.11
N SER A 53 5.74 4.34 -28.29
CA SER A 53 6.63 3.17 -28.41
C SER A 53 8.11 3.52 -28.23
N ALA A 54 8.47 4.80 -28.16
CA ALA A 54 9.85 5.25 -28.01
C ALA A 54 10.25 5.31 -26.52
N SER A 55 11.56 5.28 -26.27
CA SER A 55 12.15 5.41 -24.92
C SER A 55 12.15 6.85 -24.40
N THR A 56 11.37 7.75 -25.01
CA THR A 56 11.46 9.17 -24.77
C THR A 56 10.50 9.61 -23.65
N GLU A 57 11.01 10.43 -22.72
CA GLU A 57 10.25 10.97 -21.58
C GLU A 57 9.16 11.94 -22.08
N SER A 58 7.95 11.43 -22.26
CA SER A 58 6.73 12.22 -22.44
C SER A 58 5.69 11.81 -21.41
N THR A 59 4.64 12.61 -21.26
CA THR A 59 3.62 12.40 -20.23
C THR A 59 2.21 12.42 -20.83
N VAL A 60 1.36 11.55 -20.29
CA VAL A 60 -0.09 11.61 -20.46
C VAL A 60 -0.69 12.17 -19.18
N TYR A 61 -1.35 13.32 -19.30
CA TYR A 61 -2.09 13.97 -18.23
C TYR A 61 -3.60 13.74 -18.42
N LEU A 62 -4.23 13.15 -17.41
CA LEU A 62 -5.68 13.18 -17.24
C LEU A 62 -5.99 14.26 -16.20
N ASN A 63 -6.44 15.42 -16.65
CA ASN A 63 -6.55 16.63 -15.85
C ASN A 63 -8.02 17.04 -15.71
N GLY A 64 -8.65 16.63 -14.60
CA GLY A 64 -10.11 16.74 -14.42
C GLY A 64 -10.92 15.81 -15.32
N ALA A 65 -10.27 14.94 -16.10
CA ALA A 65 -10.92 14.05 -17.05
C ALA A 65 -11.49 12.78 -16.38
N VAL A 66 -12.54 12.23 -17.00
CA VAL A 66 -13.04 10.88 -16.74
C VAL A 66 -12.42 9.93 -17.76
N GLY A 67 -11.58 9.03 -17.25
CA GLY A 67 -10.84 8.04 -18.01
C GLY A 67 -11.37 6.63 -17.84
N THR A 68 -11.45 5.89 -18.95
CA THR A 68 -11.71 4.44 -18.97
C THR A 68 -10.64 3.73 -19.79
N ILE A 69 -10.13 2.62 -19.27
CA ILE A 69 -9.22 1.72 -19.98
C ILE A 69 -9.85 0.33 -19.97
N SER A 70 -10.31 -0.11 -21.14
CA SER A 70 -11.08 -1.34 -21.28
C SER A 70 -10.23 -2.53 -21.77
N SER A 71 -10.56 -3.73 -21.30
CA SER A 71 -9.91 -5.02 -21.52
C SER A 71 -9.79 -5.50 -22.97
N ALA A 72 -10.36 -4.79 -23.94
CA ALA A 72 -10.17 -5.07 -25.37
C ALA A 72 -8.71 -4.88 -25.85
N GLY A 73 -7.79 -4.41 -25.00
CA GLY A 73 -6.36 -4.38 -25.28
C GLY A 73 -5.48 -4.10 -24.06
N THR A 74 -4.17 -4.34 -24.22
CA THR A 74 -3.14 -3.89 -23.28
C THR A 74 -2.80 -2.43 -23.59
N LEU A 75 -3.01 -1.50 -22.67
CA LEU A 75 -2.46 -0.14 -22.82
C LEU A 75 -0.94 -0.25 -22.75
N THR A 76 -0.20 0.08 -23.81
CA THR A 76 1.26 0.20 -23.70
C THR A 76 1.66 1.67 -23.69
N LEU A 77 2.31 2.12 -22.61
CA LEU A 77 2.79 3.47 -22.38
C LEU A 77 4.32 3.49 -22.30
N GLY A 78 5.01 4.15 -23.23
CA GLY A 78 6.39 4.61 -23.01
C GLY A 78 6.48 5.84 -22.13
N SER A 79 5.34 6.46 -21.83
CA SER A 79 5.20 7.76 -21.19
C SER A 79 4.81 7.65 -19.72
N ALA A 80 5.07 8.70 -18.95
CA ALA A 80 4.51 8.85 -17.62
C ALA A 80 2.97 8.97 -17.72
N LEU A 81 2.26 8.45 -16.72
CA LEU A 81 0.81 8.68 -16.56
C LEU A 81 0.58 9.52 -15.31
N VAL A 82 -0.08 10.66 -15.47
CA VAL A 82 -0.46 11.56 -14.39
C VAL A 82 -1.97 11.71 -14.39
N VAL A 83 -2.61 11.28 -13.31
CA VAL A 83 -4.05 11.47 -13.07
C VAL A 83 -4.19 12.54 -12.00
N ASN A 84 -4.76 13.70 -12.34
CA ASN A 84 -4.79 14.85 -11.43
C ASN A 84 -6.03 15.73 -11.52
N ASN A 85 -6.12 16.70 -10.59
CA ASN A 85 -7.12 17.79 -10.60
C ASN A 85 -8.58 17.30 -10.65
N GLY A 86 -8.91 16.31 -9.83
CA GLY A 86 -10.25 15.72 -9.75
C GLY A 86 -10.53 14.66 -10.81
N ALA A 87 -9.54 14.31 -11.64
CA ALA A 87 -9.70 13.25 -12.63
C ALA A 87 -10.02 11.90 -11.97
N THR A 88 -10.74 11.06 -12.72
CA THR A 88 -11.05 9.68 -12.33
C THR A 88 -10.61 8.75 -13.44
N LEU A 89 -9.87 7.69 -13.13
CA LEU A 89 -9.46 6.68 -14.10
C LEU A 89 -9.91 5.30 -13.65
N ALA A 90 -10.81 4.66 -14.41
CA ALA A 90 -11.19 3.27 -14.20
C ALA A 90 -10.48 2.37 -15.23
N SER A 91 -9.89 1.28 -14.77
CA SER A 91 -9.26 0.28 -15.65
C SER A 91 -9.74 -1.12 -15.30
N ASP A 92 -10.31 -1.81 -16.29
CA ASP A 92 -10.55 -3.26 -16.26
C ASP A 92 -9.55 -4.03 -17.15
N ALA A 93 -8.53 -3.34 -17.65
CA ALA A 93 -7.44 -3.89 -18.44
C ALA A 93 -6.10 -3.94 -17.68
N SER A 94 -5.13 -4.64 -18.27
CA SER A 94 -3.73 -4.50 -17.89
C SER A 94 -3.13 -3.22 -18.47
N LEU A 95 -2.43 -2.45 -17.63
CA LEU A 95 -1.70 -1.25 -18.07
C LEU A 95 -0.22 -1.58 -18.17
N ASN A 96 0.30 -1.65 -19.39
CA ASN A 96 1.70 -1.92 -19.65
C ASN A 96 2.53 -0.62 -19.74
N PHE A 97 3.48 -0.44 -18.84
CA PHE A 97 4.41 0.69 -18.93
C PHE A 97 5.79 0.20 -19.34
N SER A 98 6.30 0.76 -20.42
CA SER A 98 7.65 0.56 -20.92
C SER A 98 8.60 1.64 -20.41
N HIS A 99 9.90 1.34 -20.41
CA HIS A 99 10.99 2.30 -20.13
C HIS A 99 11.02 2.95 -18.72
N GLY A 100 10.24 2.46 -17.76
CA GLY A 100 10.33 2.93 -16.38
C GLY A 100 9.60 4.25 -16.12
N SER A 101 8.60 4.55 -16.93
CA SER A 101 7.78 5.74 -16.72
C SER A 101 6.90 5.62 -15.45
N PRO A 102 6.78 6.71 -14.66
CA PRO A 102 6.03 6.70 -13.42
C PRO A 102 4.51 6.77 -13.65
N VAL A 103 3.78 6.32 -12.64
CA VAL A 103 2.34 6.57 -12.47
C VAL A 103 2.17 7.47 -11.27
N THR A 104 1.55 8.63 -11.46
CA THR A 104 1.27 9.60 -10.39
C THR A 104 -0.22 9.85 -10.29
N VAL A 105 -0.77 9.75 -9.07
CA VAL A 105 -2.16 10.14 -8.78
C VAL A 105 -2.14 11.26 -7.73
N ASP A 106 -2.69 12.41 -8.08
CA ASP A 106 -2.60 13.64 -7.29
C ASP A 106 -3.94 14.39 -7.27
N ASN A 107 -4.59 14.49 -6.10
CA ASN A 107 -5.95 15.02 -5.99
C ASN A 107 -6.91 14.39 -7.02
N ALA A 108 -6.88 13.07 -7.15
CA ALA A 108 -7.58 12.31 -8.19
C ALA A 108 -7.83 10.87 -7.74
N THR A 109 -8.61 10.11 -8.52
CA THR A 109 -8.91 8.70 -8.21
C THR A 109 -8.55 7.79 -9.37
N MET A 110 -7.95 6.65 -9.06
CA MET A 110 -7.71 5.55 -10.00
C MET A 110 -8.23 4.24 -9.41
N THR A 111 -9.04 3.52 -10.17
CA THR A 111 -9.62 2.24 -9.77
C THR A 111 -9.19 1.14 -10.74
N ILE A 112 -8.66 0.04 -10.20
CA ILE A 112 -8.24 -1.14 -10.94
C ILE A 112 -9.19 -2.28 -10.59
N SER A 113 -9.94 -2.79 -11.57
CA SER A 113 -11.00 -3.79 -11.38
C SER A 113 -10.84 -5.05 -12.24
N ALA A 114 -9.68 -5.24 -12.85
CA ALA A 114 -9.47 -6.28 -13.84
C ALA A 114 -9.20 -7.66 -13.21
N VAL A 115 -10.07 -8.64 -13.50
CA VAL A 115 -10.04 -10.00 -12.92
C VAL A 115 -9.64 -11.02 -13.99
N PRO A 116 -8.88 -12.10 -13.68
CA PRO A 116 -8.12 -12.37 -12.45
C PRO A 116 -6.71 -11.76 -12.47
N MET A 117 -6.28 -11.26 -13.63
CA MET A 117 -4.97 -10.67 -13.87
C MET A 117 -5.12 -9.47 -14.80
N GLY A 118 -5.65 -8.37 -14.28
CA GLY A 118 -5.31 -7.07 -14.86
C GLY A 118 -4.82 -6.15 -13.77
N GLY A 119 -3.59 -5.71 -13.98
CA GLY A 119 -2.94 -4.75 -13.14
C GLY A 119 -2.06 -3.88 -14.02
N ILE A 120 -1.35 -2.95 -13.40
CA ILE A 120 -0.29 -2.26 -14.10
C ILE A 120 0.89 -3.22 -14.23
N VAL A 121 1.13 -3.75 -15.41
CA VAL A 121 2.32 -4.53 -15.75
C VAL A 121 3.38 -3.55 -16.21
N TRP A 122 4.62 -3.63 -15.75
CA TRP A 122 5.72 -2.93 -16.43
C TRP A 122 6.47 -3.95 -17.28
N SER A 123 6.54 -3.73 -18.60
CA SER A 123 7.38 -4.54 -19.50
C SER A 123 8.68 -3.79 -19.82
N GLY A 124 9.79 -4.51 -19.73
CA GLY A 124 11.10 -3.99 -20.08
C GLY A 124 12.19 -4.97 -19.67
N PRO A 125 13.42 -4.83 -20.20
CA PRO A 125 14.54 -5.70 -19.85
C PRO A 125 14.73 -5.79 -18.33
N ALA A 126 14.83 -7.02 -17.83
CA ALA A 126 15.13 -7.28 -16.43
C ALA A 126 16.48 -6.63 -16.07
N GLY A 127 16.48 -5.66 -15.16
CA GLY A 127 17.71 -5.07 -14.59
C GLY A 127 17.94 -3.57 -14.84
N SER A 128 17.19 -2.89 -15.71
CA SER A 128 17.51 -1.48 -16.09
C SER A 128 16.74 -0.40 -15.33
N TYR A 129 16.25 -0.68 -14.12
CA TYR A 129 15.00 -0.07 -13.67
C TYR A 129 14.96 0.43 -12.23
N ASP A 130 16.14 0.60 -11.66
CA ASP A 130 16.35 1.03 -10.29
C ASP A 130 17.00 2.42 -10.20
N ASP A 131 16.61 3.34 -11.09
CA ASP A 131 17.12 4.71 -11.11
C ASP A 131 16.25 5.69 -10.29
N GLY A 132 15.24 5.18 -9.57
CA GLY A 132 14.29 5.99 -8.81
C GLY A 132 13.24 6.75 -9.64
N LYS A 133 13.31 6.70 -10.98
CA LYS A 133 12.31 7.34 -11.86
C LYS A 133 11.03 6.53 -11.97
N ALA A 134 11.17 5.21 -11.94
CA ALA A 134 10.09 4.29 -12.18
C ALA A 134 9.35 3.91 -10.89
N LYS A 135 8.25 4.62 -10.62
CA LYS A 135 7.50 4.52 -9.37
C LYS A 135 5.99 4.64 -9.58
N VAL A 136 5.24 4.11 -8.62
CA VAL A 136 3.84 4.48 -8.39
C VAL A 136 3.82 5.48 -7.24
N GLU A 137 3.36 6.69 -7.48
CA GLU A 137 3.34 7.77 -6.50
C GLU A 137 1.90 8.24 -6.24
N LEU A 138 1.51 8.19 -4.97
CA LEU A 138 0.32 8.86 -4.46
C LEU A 138 0.73 10.18 -3.81
N LYS A 139 0.20 11.28 -4.32
CA LYS A 139 0.33 12.61 -3.71
C LYS A 139 -0.93 12.94 -2.90
N THR A 140 -0.99 14.16 -2.36
CA THR A 140 -2.09 14.63 -1.52
C THR A 140 -3.46 14.35 -2.16
N ASN A 141 -4.34 13.68 -1.42
CA ASN A 141 -5.71 13.32 -1.85
C ASN A 141 -5.78 12.40 -3.10
N GLY A 142 -4.64 11.93 -3.63
CA GLY A 142 -4.62 10.92 -4.67
C GLY A 142 -5.08 9.58 -4.11
N THR A 143 -5.96 8.87 -4.82
CA THR A 143 -6.50 7.57 -4.37
C THR A 143 -6.28 6.51 -5.45
N ILE A 144 -5.67 5.38 -5.07
CA ILE A 144 -5.67 4.15 -5.87
C ILE A 144 -6.50 3.11 -5.13
N THR A 145 -7.48 2.51 -5.80
CA THR A 145 -8.24 1.36 -5.29
C THR A 145 -7.96 0.13 -6.15
N ILE A 146 -7.50 -0.95 -5.51
CA ILE A 146 -7.35 -2.27 -6.11
C ILE A 146 -8.56 -3.10 -5.70
N GLY A 147 -9.41 -3.39 -6.68
CA GLY A 147 -10.70 -4.04 -6.47
C GLY A 147 -10.60 -5.46 -5.94
N THR A 148 -11.72 -5.96 -5.44
CA THR A 148 -11.86 -7.30 -4.85
C THR A 148 -11.36 -8.39 -5.80
N ASN A 149 -10.53 -9.30 -5.31
CA ASN A 149 -9.91 -10.39 -6.09
C ASN A 149 -9.06 -9.94 -7.30
N VAL A 150 -8.59 -8.69 -7.32
CA VAL A 150 -7.71 -8.17 -8.39
C VAL A 150 -6.25 -8.36 -8.02
N GLN A 151 -5.42 -8.69 -9.02
CA GLN A 151 -3.96 -8.71 -8.88
C GLN A 151 -3.33 -7.47 -9.54
N PHE A 152 -2.77 -6.61 -8.71
CA PHE A 152 -1.93 -5.49 -9.09
C PHE A 152 -0.45 -5.86 -8.85
N ASP A 153 0.37 -5.90 -9.89
CA ASP A 153 1.79 -6.23 -9.77
C ASP A 153 2.66 -5.22 -10.51
N ALA A 154 3.16 -4.23 -9.75
CA ALA A 154 4.03 -3.20 -10.27
C ALA A 154 5.44 -3.67 -10.60
N LYS A 155 5.73 -4.97 -10.53
CA LYS A 155 7.07 -5.52 -10.77
C LYS A 155 8.11 -4.75 -9.94
N ASN A 156 9.29 -4.49 -10.51
CA ASN A 156 10.45 -3.88 -9.84
C ASN A 156 10.28 -2.38 -9.46
N ARG A 157 9.06 -1.85 -9.38
CA ARG A 157 8.79 -0.43 -9.16
C ARG A 157 8.54 -0.13 -7.70
N THR A 158 9.07 1.00 -7.25
CA THR A 158 8.83 1.47 -5.88
C THR A 158 7.43 2.08 -5.78
N PHE A 159 6.76 1.85 -4.66
CA PHE A 159 5.57 2.58 -4.27
C PHE A 159 5.91 3.68 -3.27
N LEU A 160 5.39 4.88 -3.50
CA LEU A 160 5.58 6.03 -2.64
C LEU A 160 4.24 6.68 -2.34
N ASN A 161 3.86 6.72 -1.06
CA ASN A 161 2.67 7.45 -0.62
C ASN A 161 3.06 8.68 0.20
N ASN A 162 2.83 9.84 -0.41
CA ASN A 162 3.16 11.17 0.10
C ASN A 162 1.90 11.98 0.47
N GLY A 163 0.79 11.32 0.79
CA GLY A 163 -0.42 11.98 1.28
C GLY A 163 -1.73 11.51 0.65
N GLY A 164 -1.70 10.42 -0.10
CA GLY A 164 -2.86 9.82 -0.73
C GLY A 164 -3.38 8.58 0.00
N ASN A 165 -4.30 7.87 -0.66
CA ASN A 165 -4.95 6.67 -0.15
C ASN A 165 -4.71 5.49 -1.09
N LEU A 166 -4.08 4.43 -0.60
CA LEU A 166 -4.05 3.14 -1.29
C LEU A 166 -5.06 2.21 -0.61
N ASN A 167 -6.09 1.79 -1.34
CA ASN A 167 -7.08 0.84 -0.87
C ASN A 167 -6.87 -0.50 -1.56
N ILE A 168 -6.66 -1.56 -0.78
CA ILE A 168 -6.57 -2.94 -1.25
C ILE A 168 -7.81 -3.64 -0.70
N GLU A 169 -8.75 -4.00 -1.58
CA GLU A 169 -10.00 -4.65 -1.18
C GLU A 169 -9.78 -6.13 -0.79
N ASP A 170 -10.83 -6.79 -0.30
CA ASP A 170 -10.74 -8.20 0.10
C ASP A 170 -10.37 -9.10 -1.09
N GLY A 171 -9.50 -10.07 -0.83
CA GLY A 171 -8.94 -10.96 -1.87
C GLY A 171 -8.02 -10.26 -2.87
N ALA A 172 -7.88 -8.94 -2.82
CA ALA A 172 -7.00 -8.20 -3.70
C ALA A 172 -5.54 -8.37 -3.29
N PHE A 173 -4.67 -8.25 -4.29
CA PHE A 173 -3.23 -8.38 -4.13
C PHE A 173 -2.54 -7.19 -4.80
N ALA A 174 -1.71 -6.47 -4.06
CA ALA A 174 -0.87 -5.41 -4.59
C ALA A 174 0.61 -5.72 -4.31
N SER A 175 1.41 -5.86 -5.36
CA SER A 175 2.84 -6.13 -5.29
C SER A 175 3.64 -4.98 -5.87
N PHE A 176 4.69 -4.58 -5.16
CA PHE A 176 5.64 -3.56 -5.57
C PHE A 176 7.07 -4.06 -5.33
N GLY A 177 8.01 -3.50 -6.09
CA GLY A 177 9.43 -3.68 -5.81
C GLY A 177 10.12 -4.91 -6.37
N ALA A 178 11.37 -5.09 -5.96
CA ALA A 178 12.29 -6.03 -6.59
C ALA A 178 11.70 -7.46 -6.60
N ASN A 179 11.52 -8.00 -7.81
CA ASN A 179 11.24 -9.40 -8.12
C ASN A 179 12.53 -10.20 -8.39
N LEU A 180 13.69 -9.57 -8.28
CA LEU A 180 14.98 -10.27 -8.29
C LEU A 180 15.41 -10.49 -6.85
N ALA A 181 15.69 -11.74 -6.51
CA ALA A 181 16.31 -12.07 -5.23
C ALA A 181 17.63 -11.28 -5.12
N PRO A 182 17.94 -10.68 -3.96
CA PRO A 182 19.21 -10.00 -3.79
C PRO A 182 20.34 -10.99 -4.05
N ALA A 183 21.35 -10.56 -4.82
CA ALA A 183 22.53 -11.38 -5.11
C ALA A 183 23.27 -11.81 -3.83
N ASN A 184 23.11 -11.04 -2.76
CA ASN A 184 23.58 -11.38 -1.42
C ASN A 184 22.41 -11.30 -0.42
N PRO A 185 21.93 -12.42 0.15
CA PRO A 185 20.80 -12.43 1.08
C PRO A 185 21.08 -11.72 2.42
N THR A 186 22.33 -11.34 2.69
CA THR A 186 22.71 -10.57 3.91
C THR A 186 22.72 -9.06 3.70
N ALA A 187 22.59 -8.57 2.47
CA ALA A 187 22.50 -7.14 2.22
C ALA A 187 21.17 -6.59 2.80
N PRO A 188 21.15 -5.33 3.30
CA PRO A 188 19.92 -4.68 3.69
C PRO A 188 18.90 -4.76 2.56
N LYS A 189 17.69 -5.23 2.87
CA LYS A 189 16.62 -5.31 1.86
C LYS A 189 16.34 -3.91 1.33
N LYS A 190 16.23 -3.79 0.01
CA LYS A 190 15.78 -2.56 -0.63
C LYS A 190 14.40 -2.16 -0.07
N ILE A 191 14.18 -0.86 0.11
CA ILE A 191 12.86 -0.34 0.50
C ILE A 191 12.06 -0.13 -0.79
N ASP A 192 11.02 -0.93 -0.97
CA ASP A 192 10.20 -0.95 -2.17
C ASP A 192 8.87 -0.22 -1.97
N ILE A 193 8.41 -0.11 -0.73
CA ILE A 193 7.15 0.53 -0.37
C ILE A 193 7.45 1.55 0.72
N VAL A 194 7.24 2.83 0.42
CA VAL A 194 7.47 3.94 1.35
C VAL A 194 6.16 4.66 1.62
N GLN A 195 5.75 4.64 2.88
CA GLN A 195 4.56 5.31 3.40
C GLN A 195 5.00 6.52 4.23
N ASN A 196 4.96 7.71 3.65
CA ASN A 196 5.35 8.96 4.31
C ASN A 196 4.16 9.64 5.01
N SER A 197 2.99 9.63 4.37
CA SER A 197 1.76 10.23 4.88
C SER A 197 0.53 9.68 4.14
N GLY A 198 -0.68 10.10 4.51
CA GLY A 198 -1.92 9.57 3.94
C GLY A 198 -2.33 8.23 4.58
N THR A 199 -2.96 7.34 3.82
CA THR A 199 -3.48 6.06 4.32
C THR A 199 -3.17 4.91 3.36
N ILE A 200 -2.75 3.76 3.88
CA ILE A 200 -2.82 2.46 3.20
C ILE A 200 -3.84 1.61 3.95
N THR A 201 -4.87 1.15 3.25
CA THR A 201 -5.91 0.27 3.78
C THR A 201 -5.83 -1.10 3.14
N ILE A 202 -5.73 -2.15 3.95
CA ILE A 202 -5.77 -3.55 3.54
C ILE A 202 -7.06 -4.15 4.10
N SER A 203 -8.00 -4.45 3.22
CA SER A 203 -9.37 -4.82 3.60
C SER A 203 -9.57 -6.33 3.56
N GLY A 204 -10.42 -6.82 4.46
CA GLY A 204 -10.86 -8.20 4.51
C GLY A 204 -9.79 -9.19 4.94
N ALA A 205 -10.12 -10.48 4.83
CA ALA A 205 -9.26 -11.57 5.32
C ALA A 205 -8.13 -11.93 4.34
N ASN A 206 -8.26 -11.54 3.08
CA ASN A 206 -7.36 -11.97 2.02
C ASN A 206 -6.61 -10.81 1.33
N GLY A 207 -6.89 -9.55 1.70
CA GLY A 207 -6.16 -8.39 1.20
C GLY A 207 -4.66 -8.51 1.49
N THR A 208 -3.83 -8.37 0.46
CA THR A 208 -2.36 -8.53 0.58
C THR A 208 -1.60 -7.38 -0.09
N LEU A 209 -0.73 -6.73 0.68
CA LEU A 209 0.33 -5.84 0.19
C LEU A 209 1.66 -6.60 0.21
N LYS A 210 2.40 -6.60 -0.90
CA LYS A 210 3.60 -7.41 -1.06
C LYS A 210 4.79 -6.62 -1.58
N SER A 211 5.97 -6.95 -1.06
CA SER A 211 7.25 -6.72 -1.72
C SER A 211 8.04 -8.03 -1.62
N LYS A 212 8.25 -8.68 -2.78
CA LYS A 212 8.71 -10.08 -2.83
C LYS A 212 10.11 -10.26 -2.24
N TYR A 213 11.03 -9.32 -2.52
CA TYR A 213 12.42 -9.38 -2.04
C TYR A 213 12.89 -8.11 -1.33
N GLY A 214 12.06 -7.07 -1.26
CA GLY A 214 12.37 -5.86 -0.53
C GLY A 214 11.65 -5.75 0.80
N SER A 215 11.36 -4.51 1.17
CA SER A 215 10.77 -4.13 2.44
C SER A 215 9.79 -2.97 2.28
N MET A 216 8.92 -2.84 3.27
CA MET A 216 8.03 -1.71 3.46
C MET A 216 8.51 -0.87 4.63
N LYS A 217 8.48 0.46 4.48
CA LYS A 217 8.78 1.41 5.54
C LYS A 217 7.62 2.40 5.73
N VAL A 218 7.13 2.51 6.96
CA VAL A 218 6.12 3.47 7.40
C VAL A 218 6.80 4.57 8.20
N ASN A 219 6.96 5.73 7.59
CA ASN A 219 7.49 6.94 8.25
C ASN A 219 6.36 7.77 8.88
N GLY A 220 5.14 7.72 8.33
CA GLY A 220 4.00 8.52 8.80
C GLY A 220 2.66 8.13 8.16
N GLY A 221 1.59 8.84 8.52
CA GLY A 221 0.23 8.53 8.06
C GLY A 221 -0.38 7.31 8.77
N ASN A 222 -1.32 6.63 8.10
CA ASN A 222 -2.05 5.49 8.63
C ASN A 222 -1.76 4.21 7.83
N LEU A 223 -1.47 3.11 8.51
CA LEU A 223 -1.59 1.75 7.98
C LEU A 223 -2.81 1.10 8.64
N VAL A 224 -3.79 0.74 7.84
CA VAL A 224 -5.10 0.29 8.29
C VAL A 224 -5.37 -1.13 7.82
N VAL A 225 -5.81 -1.99 8.72
CA VAL A 225 -6.51 -3.22 8.33
C VAL A 225 -8.00 -2.98 8.51
N ASP A 226 -8.75 -3.05 7.41
CA ASP A 226 -10.20 -2.89 7.45
C ASP A 226 -10.88 -4.26 7.59
N VAL A 227 -11.58 -4.46 8.69
CA VAL A 227 -12.29 -5.70 8.99
C VAL A 227 -13.65 -5.66 8.31
N VAL A 228 -13.74 -6.35 7.17
CA VAL A 228 -14.97 -6.42 6.39
C VAL A 228 -15.76 -7.66 6.82
N GLY A 229 -16.89 -7.44 7.50
CA GLY A 229 -17.81 -8.51 7.95
C GLY A 229 -17.70 -8.86 9.44
N ALA A 230 -18.43 -9.90 9.88
CA ALA A 230 -18.57 -10.27 11.30
C ALA A 230 -17.39 -11.08 11.88
N ASN A 231 -16.42 -11.45 11.05
CA ASN A 231 -15.31 -12.32 11.42
C ASN A 231 -13.99 -11.55 11.41
N SER A 232 -13.07 -11.93 12.30
CA SER A 232 -11.73 -11.34 12.37
C SER A 232 -11.05 -11.32 11.00
N SER A 233 -10.58 -10.16 10.56
CA SER A 233 -9.86 -10.04 9.28
C SER A 233 -8.36 -10.02 9.51
N THR A 234 -7.62 -10.61 8.58
CA THR A 234 -6.16 -10.56 8.56
C THR A 234 -5.70 -9.76 7.34
N GLY A 235 -5.28 -8.51 7.56
CA GLY A 235 -4.58 -7.74 6.54
C GLY A 235 -3.13 -8.21 6.47
N LYS A 236 -2.64 -8.52 5.27
CA LYS A 236 -1.30 -9.11 5.10
C LYS A 236 -0.32 -8.13 4.48
N VAL A 237 0.83 -7.94 5.14
CA VAL A 237 2.06 -7.39 4.55
C VAL A 237 3.01 -8.55 4.29
N ASP A 238 3.11 -8.97 3.03
CA ASP A 238 4.00 -10.02 2.56
C ASP A 238 5.40 -9.46 2.22
N ALA A 239 6.03 -8.84 3.21
CA ALA A 239 7.35 -8.22 3.13
C ALA A 239 7.94 -8.06 4.53
N GLN A 240 9.22 -7.68 4.62
CA GLN A 240 9.74 -7.10 5.86
C GLN A 240 9.09 -5.73 6.08
N LEU A 241 8.64 -5.45 7.30
CA LEU A 241 8.00 -4.18 7.64
C LEU A 241 8.84 -3.40 8.65
N THR A 242 9.06 -2.11 8.40
CA THR A 242 9.61 -1.16 9.38
C THR A 242 8.58 -0.09 9.68
N ILE A 243 8.18 0.07 10.94
CA ILE A 243 7.31 1.13 11.43
C ILE A 243 8.20 2.11 12.20
N ALA A 244 8.46 3.27 11.61
CA ALA A 244 9.27 4.34 12.18
C ALA A 244 8.44 5.53 12.67
N GLY A 245 7.16 5.59 12.27
CA GLY A 245 6.23 6.62 12.67
C GLY A 245 4.81 6.30 12.20
N GLY A 246 3.92 7.28 12.32
CA GLY A 246 2.52 7.14 11.91
C GLY A 246 1.69 6.28 12.87
N THR A 247 0.55 5.80 12.37
CA THR A 247 -0.43 5.02 13.13
C THR A 247 -0.76 3.72 12.42
N VAL A 248 -0.67 2.60 13.13
CA VAL A 248 -1.29 1.32 12.75
C VAL A 248 -2.64 1.22 13.46
N LYS A 249 -3.71 0.84 12.77
CA LYS A 249 -5.04 0.65 13.38
C LYS A 249 -5.88 -0.37 12.64
N MET A 250 -6.89 -0.90 13.32
CA MET A 250 -7.93 -1.72 12.70
C MET A 250 -9.24 -0.92 12.60
N LEU A 251 -10.02 -1.14 11.55
CA LEU A 251 -11.37 -0.59 11.37
C LEU A 251 -12.39 -1.72 11.26
N GLY A 252 -13.67 -1.43 11.53
CA GLY A 252 -14.78 -2.37 11.27
C GLY A 252 -14.92 -3.55 12.25
N GLY A 253 -13.98 -3.75 13.18
CA GLY A 253 -14.00 -4.86 14.12
C GLY A 253 -12.63 -5.11 14.73
N TYR A 254 -12.37 -6.38 15.06
CA TYR A 254 -11.07 -6.81 15.60
C TYR A 254 -10.27 -7.55 14.53
N GLY A 255 -9.03 -7.13 14.30
CA GLY A 255 -8.22 -7.57 13.18
C GLY A 255 -6.81 -8.00 13.55
N THR A 256 -6.12 -8.59 12.59
CA THR A 256 -4.68 -8.86 12.66
C THR A 256 -3.98 -8.20 11.48
N LEU A 257 -2.98 -7.36 11.76
CA LEU A 257 -1.95 -7.03 10.79
C LEU A 257 -0.91 -8.13 10.83
N LYS A 258 -0.81 -8.91 9.76
CA LYS A 258 0.14 -10.00 9.62
C LYS A 258 1.31 -9.59 8.72
N VAL A 259 2.51 -9.59 9.28
CA VAL A 259 3.78 -9.43 8.58
C VAL A 259 4.40 -10.81 8.37
N THR A 260 4.64 -11.23 7.13
CA THR A 260 5.15 -12.59 6.86
C THR A 260 6.65 -12.75 7.09
N LYS A 261 7.36 -11.63 7.24
CA LYS A 261 8.79 -11.55 7.48
C LYS A 261 9.07 -10.84 8.80
N ASP A 262 10.33 -10.45 8.99
CA ASP A 262 10.74 -9.61 10.09
C ASP A 262 9.93 -8.29 10.15
N LEU A 263 9.57 -7.89 11.37
CA LEU A 263 8.97 -6.60 11.70
C LEU A 263 9.92 -5.80 12.59
N TYR A 264 10.19 -4.56 12.21
CA TYR A 264 10.95 -3.59 12.99
C TYR A 264 10.03 -2.47 13.42
N TRP A 265 9.71 -2.37 14.71
CA TRP A 265 8.91 -1.29 15.26
C TRP A 265 9.81 -0.36 16.07
N ILE A 266 10.17 0.76 15.44
CA ILE A 266 11.15 1.73 15.96
C ILE A 266 10.53 3.10 16.26
N GLY A 267 9.23 3.26 16.03
CA GLY A 267 8.47 4.47 16.31
C GLY A 267 7.00 4.36 15.93
N GLY A 268 6.21 5.38 16.25
CA GLY A 268 4.79 5.47 15.90
C GLY A 268 3.85 4.84 16.91
N THR A 269 2.56 4.76 16.55
CA THR A 269 1.48 4.31 17.43
C THR A 269 0.73 3.12 16.85
N PHE A 270 0.44 2.12 17.67
CA PHE A 270 -0.60 1.13 17.38
C PHE A 270 -1.86 1.47 18.16
N LEU A 271 -2.95 1.80 17.47
CA LEU A 271 -4.29 1.91 18.06
C LEU A 271 -4.90 0.51 18.12
N CYS A 272 -4.92 -0.06 19.31
CA CYS A 272 -5.42 -1.40 19.57
C CYS A 272 -6.84 -1.33 20.12
N GLY A 273 -7.82 -1.80 19.36
CA GLY A 273 -9.15 -2.12 19.86
C GLY A 273 -9.12 -3.35 20.77
N LEU A 274 -9.87 -3.31 21.88
CA LEU A 274 -10.05 -4.45 22.77
C LEU A 274 -11.55 -4.73 23.05
N ASN A 275 -12.00 -5.95 22.69
CA ASN A 275 -13.27 -6.52 23.11
C ASN A 275 -13.08 -7.26 24.41
N VAL A 276 -13.63 -6.67 25.44
CA VAL A 276 -13.49 -7.18 26.79
C VAL A 276 -14.40 -8.38 27.05
N GLY A 277 -15.61 -8.42 26.46
CA GLY A 277 -16.57 -9.50 26.67
C GLY A 277 -16.15 -10.83 26.03
N ASN A 278 -15.51 -10.76 24.86
CA ASN A 278 -15.09 -11.94 24.10
C ASN A 278 -13.56 -12.17 24.14
N GLN A 279 -12.81 -11.36 24.90
CA GLN A 279 -11.35 -11.39 24.97
C GLN A 279 -10.65 -11.35 23.61
N VAL A 280 -11.24 -10.61 22.66
CA VAL A 280 -10.67 -10.42 21.33
C VAL A 280 -10.00 -9.05 21.28
N ALA A 281 -8.78 -8.98 20.78
CA ALA A 281 -8.06 -7.72 20.60
C ALA A 281 -7.54 -7.63 19.18
N ASP A 282 -7.27 -6.40 18.76
CA ASP A 282 -6.45 -6.16 17.59
C ASP A 282 -5.02 -6.66 17.81
N LYS A 283 -4.40 -7.13 16.73
CA LYS A 283 -3.08 -7.76 16.82
C LYS A 283 -2.14 -7.28 15.73
N ILE A 284 -0.86 -7.19 16.08
CA ILE A 284 0.24 -7.17 15.13
C ILE A 284 1.00 -8.48 15.28
N ARG A 285 1.16 -9.22 14.18
CA ARG A 285 1.88 -10.49 14.14
C ARG A 285 3.01 -10.44 13.14
N ALA A 286 4.21 -10.83 13.56
CA ALA A 286 5.32 -11.16 12.69
C ALA A 286 5.49 -12.70 12.62
N ASP A 287 5.56 -13.28 11.42
CA ASP A 287 5.80 -14.72 11.27
C ASP A 287 7.27 -15.08 11.50
N GLU A 288 8.20 -14.19 11.19
CA GLU A 288 9.63 -14.32 11.53
C GLU A 288 9.91 -13.55 12.83
N LYS A 289 10.86 -12.61 12.87
CA LYS A 289 11.23 -11.92 14.11
C LYS A 289 10.48 -10.60 14.31
N PHE A 290 10.27 -10.22 15.56
CA PHE A 290 9.72 -8.92 15.94
C PHE A 290 10.80 -8.13 16.69
N TYR A 291 11.30 -7.07 16.07
CA TYR A 291 12.25 -6.14 16.65
C TYR A 291 11.53 -4.90 17.19
N ILE A 292 11.78 -4.53 18.44
CA ILE A 292 11.21 -3.32 19.08
C ILE A 292 12.34 -2.43 19.58
N GLY A 293 12.24 -1.13 19.37
CA GLY A 293 13.17 -0.12 19.88
C GLY A 293 12.62 1.30 19.72
N GLY A 294 13.34 2.31 20.22
CA GLY A 294 12.90 3.71 20.12
C GLY A 294 11.58 4.01 20.85
N ASN A 295 10.92 5.11 20.46
CA ASN A 295 9.69 5.59 21.08
C ASN A 295 8.45 4.95 20.43
N VAL A 296 8.02 3.79 20.92
CA VAL A 296 6.80 3.11 20.44
C VAL A 296 5.63 3.32 21.39
N THR A 297 4.43 3.49 20.84
CA THR A 297 3.20 3.67 21.63
C THR A 297 2.16 2.61 21.28
N ILE A 298 1.59 1.97 22.29
CA ILE A 298 0.34 1.22 22.15
C ILE A 298 -0.75 2.06 22.82
N SER A 299 -1.71 2.54 22.05
CA SER A 299 -2.89 3.22 22.56
C SER A 299 -4.07 2.27 22.53
N ILE A 300 -4.69 2.04 23.68
CA ILE A 300 -5.76 1.06 23.82
C ILE A 300 -7.10 1.77 23.72
N TYR A 301 -7.93 1.31 22.80
CA TYR A 301 -9.31 1.75 22.66
C TYR A 301 -10.26 0.64 23.09
N ILE A 302 -11.11 0.94 24.07
CA ILE A 302 -12.13 0.00 24.57
C ILE A 302 -13.50 0.61 24.33
N PRO A 303 -14.24 0.13 23.32
CA PRO A 303 -15.63 0.54 23.15
C PRO A 303 -16.42 0.04 24.36
N ASN A 304 -17.10 0.96 25.06
CA ASN A 304 -17.96 0.70 26.24
C ASN A 304 -17.26 0.47 27.58
N TRP A 305 -16.13 1.15 27.81
CA TRP A 305 -15.40 1.16 29.09
C TRP A 305 -16.30 1.25 30.34
N ASN A 306 -17.34 2.09 30.32
CA ASN A 306 -18.21 2.35 31.46
C ASN A 306 -19.14 1.19 31.87
N THR A 307 -19.15 0.10 31.10
CA THR A 307 -20.04 -1.05 31.33
C THR A 307 -19.32 -2.25 31.93
N LEU A 308 -18.00 -2.15 32.14
CA LEU A 308 -17.21 -3.24 32.68
C LEU A 308 -17.37 -3.33 34.20
N PRO A 309 -17.60 -4.53 34.76
CA PRO A 309 -17.56 -4.72 36.21
C PRO A 309 -16.19 -4.27 36.75
N LEU A 310 -16.19 -3.61 37.90
CA LEU A 310 -14.95 -3.27 38.61
C LEU A 310 -14.19 -4.56 38.97
N GLY A 311 -12.86 -4.56 38.79
CA GLY A 311 -11.99 -5.66 39.22
C GLY A 311 -11.87 -6.84 38.27
N VAL A 312 -12.20 -6.69 36.98
CA VAL A 312 -11.97 -7.75 35.99
C VAL A 312 -10.57 -7.62 35.37
N THR A 313 -9.76 -8.67 35.51
CA THR A 313 -8.48 -8.83 34.82
C THR A 313 -8.71 -9.27 33.38
N PHE A 314 -8.05 -8.60 32.44
CA PHE A 314 -8.05 -8.99 31.04
C PHE A 314 -6.64 -9.26 30.54
N THR A 315 -6.52 -10.35 29.79
CA THR A 315 -5.29 -10.73 29.13
C THR A 315 -5.54 -10.73 27.63
N ALA A 316 -4.82 -9.88 26.91
CA ALA A 316 -4.90 -9.81 25.46
C ALA A 316 -3.51 -9.99 24.84
N ARG A 317 -3.43 -10.85 23.81
CA ARG A 317 -2.24 -10.95 22.97
C ARG A 317 -2.35 -9.94 21.84
N VAL A 318 -1.69 -8.80 22.05
CA VAL A 318 -1.69 -7.67 21.12
C VAL A 318 -0.51 -7.74 20.13
N LEU A 319 0.58 -8.41 20.53
CA LEU A 319 1.78 -8.64 19.73
C LEU A 319 2.10 -10.14 19.66
N GLU A 320 2.42 -10.64 18.47
CA GLU A 320 2.80 -12.05 18.24
C GLU A 320 4.05 -12.12 17.34
N ALA A 321 4.99 -13.02 17.66
CA ALA A 321 6.23 -13.21 16.90
C ALA A 321 6.56 -14.70 16.77
N GLY A 322 6.57 -15.23 15.55
CA GLY A 322 6.85 -16.66 15.29
C GLY A 322 8.30 -17.05 15.57
N GLY A 323 9.25 -16.15 15.30
CA GLY A 323 10.68 -16.27 15.56
C GLY A 323 11.16 -15.58 16.85
N GLY A 324 10.22 -15.09 17.67
CA GLY A 324 10.50 -14.41 18.94
C GLY A 324 10.72 -12.89 18.83
N PHE A 325 10.81 -12.26 20.01
CA PHE A 325 11.06 -10.82 20.16
C PHE A 325 12.56 -10.54 20.33
N LYS A 326 13.03 -9.42 19.78
CA LYS A 326 14.42 -8.96 19.84
C LYS A 326 14.45 -7.43 20.06
N PRO A 327 15.38 -6.88 20.84
CA PRO A 327 15.64 -5.45 20.80
C PRO A 327 16.28 -5.06 19.47
N VAL A 328 16.06 -3.82 19.01
CA VAL A 328 16.67 -3.30 17.77
C VAL A 328 18.17 -3.01 17.95
N VAL A 329 18.53 -2.45 19.11
CA VAL A 329 19.92 -2.25 19.54
C VAL A 329 20.16 -3.09 20.78
N ALA A 330 21.28 -3.80 20.84
CA ALA A 330 21.64 -4.53 22.04
C ALA A 330 21.83 -3.56 23.22
N ASN A 331 21.15 -3.81 24.33
CA ASN A 331 21.20 -3.03 25.58
C ASN A 331 20.51 -1.64 25.54
N GLU A 332 19.58 -1.40 24.63
CA GLU A 332 18.63 -0.29 24.77
C GLU A 332 17.40 -0.73 25.57
N ASP A 333 16.97 0.11 26.51
CA ASP A 333 15.69 -0.05 27.20
C ASP A 333 14.55 0.13 26.19
N ILE A 334 13.57 -0.77 26.23
CA ILE A 334 12.40 -0.72 25.36
C ILE A 334 11.31 0.10 26.07
N ASP A 335 11.13 1.35 25.64
CA ASP A 335 10.07 2.22 26.13
C ASP A 335 8.76 1.95 25.37
N ILE A 336 7.88 1.12 25.94
CA ILE A 336 6.50 0.98 25.47
C ILE A 336 5.60 1.88 26.32
N THR A 337 5.12 2.96 25.72
CA THR A 337 4.10 3.80 26.36
C THR A 337 2.72 3.19 26.14
N LEU A 338 2.02 2.94 27.24
CA LEU A 338 0.61 2.53 27.24
C LEU A 338 -0.25 3.76 27.52
N ALA A 339 -0.95 4.25 26.50
CA ALA A 339 -1.88 5.35 26.66
C ALA A 339 -3.28 4.81 27.01
N LEU A 340 -3.76 5.17 28.21
CA LEU A 340 -5.08 4.80 28.71
C LEU A 340 -6.05 5.99 28.72
N PRO A 341 -7.36 5.73 28.62
CA PRO A 341 -8.36 6.73 28.93
C PRO A 341 -8.17 7.24 30.38
N PRO A 342 -8.40 8.53 30.66
CA PRO A 342 -8.37 9.06 32.02
C PRO A 342 -9.30 8.26 32.96
N GLY A 343 -8.76 7.78 34.09
CA GLY A 343 -9.52 7.03 35.11
C GLY A 343 -9.53 5.50 34.97
N GLY A 344 -8.71 4.91 34.09
CA GLY A 344 -8.56 3.45 34.01
C GLY A 344 -7.60 2.84 35.07
N PRO A 345 -7.74 1.54 35.41
CA PRO A 345 -6.77 0.79 36.20
C PRO A 345 -5.41 0.74 35.50
N GLY A 346 -4.36 0.57 36.29
CA GLY A 346 -2.98 0.55 35.77
C GLY A 346 -2.72 -0.68 34.92
N LEU A 347 -2.30 -0.48 33.67
CA LEU A 347 -1.75 -1.55 32.84
C LEU A 347 -0.24 -1.70 33.06
N LYS A 348 0.22 -2.94 33.09
CA LYS A 348 1.65 -3.27 33.09
C LYS A 348 1.94 -4.21 31.92
N LEU A 349 3.10 -4.06 31.29
CA LEU A 349 3.64 -5.09 30.41
C LEU A 349 4.29 -6.18 31.26
N GLN A 350 3.92 -7.45 31.01
CA GLN A 350 4.53 -8.61 31.63
C GLN A 350 5.07 -9.55 30.53
N GLY A 351 6.36 -9.41 30.22
CA GLY A 351 6.98 -10.13 29.10
C GLY A 351 6.36 -9.74 27.75
N SER A 352 6.00 -10.74 26.92
CA SER A 352 5.29 -10.55 25.65
C SER A 352 3.76 -10.40 25.80
N THR A 353 3.27 -10.36 27.04
CA THR A 353 1.84 -10.29 27.35
C THR A 353 1.52 -8.98 28.05
N LEU A 354 0.45 -8.32 27.60
CA LEU A 354 -0.09 -7.15 28.26
C LEU A 354 -1.06 -7.61 29.36
N VAL A 355 -0.82 -7.21 30.62
CA VAL A 355 -1.62 -7.64 31.78
C VAL A 355 -2.19 -6.41 32.50
N MET A 356 -3.49 -6.43 32.81
CA MET A 356 -4.19 -5.36 33.53
C MET A 356 -4.65 -5.84 34.92
N ASP A 357 -4.20 -5.11 35.94
CA ASP A 357 -4.38 -5.28 37.39
C ASP A 357 -3.80 -6.56 38.06
N GLY A 358 -2.75 -6.34 38.84
CA GLY A 358 -2.72 -6.85 40.22
C GLY A 358 -1.94 -8.12 40.54
N THR A 359 -0.78 -8.40 39.92
CA THR A 359 0.30 -9.16 40.60
C THR A 359 1.65 -8.74 40.01
N GLU A 360 2.60 -8.34 40.86
CA GLU A 360 3.98 -8.04 40.44
C GLU A 360 4.63 -9.24 39.75
N VAL A 361 5.50 -9.01 38.76
CA VAL A 361 6.79 -9.71 38.52
C VAL A 361 7.45 -9.17 37.23
N TYR A 362 8.72 -8.74 37.36
CA TYR A 362 9.75 -8.47 36.32
C TYR A 362 10.05 -9.77 35.53
N ASP A 363 10.44 -9.86 34.26
CA ASP A 363 11.53 -9.17 33.55
C ASP A 363 11.51 -9.60 32.05
N LEU A 364 12.05 -8.79 31.14
CA LEU A 364 12.42 -9.25 29.79
C LEU A 364 13.76 -9.98 29.91
N VAL A 365 13.76 -11.26 30.26
CA VAL A 365 15.01 -12.03 30.28
C VAL A 365 15.46 -12.31 28.83
N PRO A 366 16.66 -11.86 28.40
CA PRO A 366 17.25 -12.26 27.14
C PRO A 366 17.67 -13.74 27.20
N ALA A 367 17.56 -14.45 26.09
CA ALA A 367 18.21 -15.75 25.92
C ALA A 367 19.72 -15.60 25.75
#